data_AF-A0A7Y2DGP8-F1
#
_entry.id   AF-A0A7Y2DGP8-F1
#
_cell.length_a   1.000
_cell.length_b   1.000
_cell.length_c   1.000
_cell.angle_alpha   90.00
_cell.angle_beta   90.00
_cell.angle_gamma   90.00
#
_symmetry.space_group_name_H-M   'P 1'
#
loop_
_entity.id
_entity.type
_entity.pdbx_description
1 polymer ?
#
loop_
_entity_poly.entity_id
_entity_poly.type
_entity_poly.pdbx_seq_one_letter_code
_entity_poly.pdbx_strand_id
1 'polypeptide(L)'
;MSGIARARDWLATRVTATGFAVVAITLIPIVRMVRHVVGGTHLQYSDYWFMIDELLARGGGIEFEQLFTFRNEHPVFFAKALYLINIGLSNGSNIVQGLIVVVVVIAITYLLIHLSRATGSTDTLTTLVMAGAAASFLFAPQSVWTFYKGMSGSAWWTANLFAVIALVFVHRDRRWAAAGAAVLASISYGTGIVIWPAIAVATMIRSRRWYPPPEALVGFAATAVWYQVAGEGNSDFSFDELWLQMRVLATLIGALLPGPDRLMEYSGFAVFGTGLALAAYLAWRDKAAAVWVALFLFAVGNLALITNGRWVFLAYIIGVQGRYGTLAALVWFGWAMMLIHAARDLMARTDPGDPLVRLAPLHLLPIVAIAIAVGFGGGEELDEMREAEAAQSRLEIALRFGFSEGRQSAFGETFPDLGPRLDSIGHYPFTDTRSFDCGLAGSTLVPDSDMESIGVAVGPVPSTRAPNQIDFDVTVEQDVELDCVVVVDAALEVVGAGVQDLIGDADDPETSYEVLARDTAGPYRIIGIDQSGAQYEFVVTATGN
;
A
#
# COMPACT_ATOMS: atom_id res chain seq x y z
N MET A 1 -52.99 -12.44 -13.78
CA MET A 1 -52.25 -11.97 -12.58
C MET A 1 -51.14 -12.94 -12.11
N SER A 2 -51.16 -14.24 -12.44
CA SER A 2 -50.14 -15.21 -11.98
C SER A 2 -48.76 -15.14 -12.68
N GLY A 3 -48.66 -14.46 -13.82
CA GLY A 3 -47.39 -14.30 -14.56
C GLY A 3 -46.51 -13.14 -14.05
N ILE A 4 -47.11 -12.05 -13.58
CA ILE A 4 -46.37 -10.87 -13.09
C ILE A 4 -45.70 -11.17 -11.74
N ALA A 5 -46.36 -11.92 -10.86
CA ALA A 5 -45.78 -12.36 -9.59
C ALA A 5 -44.57 -13.28 -9.81
N ARG A 6 -44.69 -14.30 -10.68
CA ARG A 6 -43.58 -15.19 -11.03
C ARG A 6 -42.40 -14.47 -11.68
N ALA A 7 -42.66 -13.48 -12.54
CA ALA A 7 -41.61 -12.66 -13.15
C ALA A 7 -40.87 -11.81 -12.11
N ARG A 8 -41.60 -11.25 -11.13
CA ARG A 8 -41.01 -10.44 -10.05
C ARG A 8 -40.15 -11.29 -9.12
N ASP A 9 -40.62 -12.48 -8.74
CA ASP A 9 -39.88 -13.39 -7.85
C ASP A 9 -38.64 -13.96 -8.54
N TRP A 10 -38.74 -14.26 -9.84
CA TRP A 10 -37.60 -14.71 -10.65
C TRP A 10 -36.53 -13.61 -10.83
N LEU A 11 -36.96 -12.36 -11.09
CA LEU A 11 -36.06 -11.20 -11.16
C LEU A 11 -35.38 -10.93 -9.81
N ALA A 12 -36.13 -10.96 -8.71
CA ALA A 12 -35.59 -10.78 -7.37
C ALA A 12 -34.54 -11.85 -7.04
N THR A 13 -34.82 -13.13 -7.35
CA THR A 13 -33.92 -14.26 -7.09
C THR A 13 -32.63 -14.19 -7.91
N ARG A 14 -32.70 -13.75 -9.18
CA ARG A 14 -31.49 -13.58 -10.02
C ARG A 14 -30.64 -12.40 -9.59
N VAL A 15 -31.26 -11.30 -9.19
CA VAL A 15 -30.54 -10.11 -8.69
C VAL A 15 -29.84 -10.45 -7.37
N THR A 16 -30.47 -11.20 -6.48
CA THR A 16 -29.84 -11.63 -5.22
C THR A 16 -28.71 -12.63 -5.46
N ALA A 17 -28.90 -13.66 -6.28
CA ALA A 17 -27.87 -14.67 -6.55
C ALA A 17 -26.61 -14.07 -7.20
N THR A 18 -26.77 -13.20 -8.21
CA THR A 18 -25.63 -12.49 -8.83
C THR A 18 -24.94 -11.58 -7.81
N GLY A 19 -25.71 -10.89 -6.95
CA GLY A 19 -25.15 -10.07 -5.88
C GLY A 19 -24.30 -10.88 -4.91
N PHE A 20 -24.78 -12.03 -4.45
CA PHE A 20 -24.02 -12.93 -3.58
C PHE A 20 -22.76 -13.46 -4.25
N ALA A 21 -22.83 -13.86 -5.53
CA ALA A 21 -21.66 -14.34 -6.26
C ALA A 21 -20.60 -13.24 -6.47
N VAL A 22 -21.02 -12.00 -6.76
CA VAL A 22 -20.11 -10.84 -6.81
C VAL A 22 -19.41 -10.67 -5.47
N VAL A 23 -20.17 -10.62 -4.37
CA VAL A 23 -19.61 -10.46 -3.01
C VAL A 23 -18.62 -11.59 -2.70
N ALA A 24 -19.00 -12.85 -2.94
CA ALA A 24 -18.15 -14.00 -2.66
C ALA A 24 -16.81 -13.97 -3.40
N ILE A 25 -16.82 -13.64 -4.70
CA ILE A 25 -15.60 -13.56 -5.52
C ILE A 25 -14.73 -12.39 -5.05
N THR A 26 -15.32 -11.23 -4.72
CA THR A 26 -14.55 -10.06 -4.27
C THR A 26 -13.96 -10.22 -2.88
N LEU A 27 -14.59 -11.02 -2.01
CA LEU A 27 -14.16 -11.17 -0.62
C LEU A 27 -12.83 -11.91 -0.49
N ILE A 28 -12.50 -12.84 -1.38
CA ILE A 28 -11.27 -13.64 -1.29
C ILE A 28 -10.00 -12.76 -1.25
N PRO A 29 -9.74 -11.89 -2.23
CA PRO A 29 -8.54 -11.05 -2.21
C PRO A 29 -8.58 -9.99 -1.09
N ILE A 30 -9.78 -9.48 -0.74
CA ILE A 30 -9.96 -8.54 0.38
C ILE A 30 -9.54 -9.20 1.70
N VAL A 31 -10.08 -10.38 2.01
CA VAL A 31 -9.78 -11.11 3.25
C VAL A 31 -8.31 -11.49 3.33
N ARG A 32 -7.71 -11.91 2.22
CA ARG A 32 -6.26 -12.15 2.16
C ARG A 32 -5.47 -10.89 2.51
N MET A 33 -5.78 -9.75 1.89
CA MET A 33 -5.08 -8.51 2.18
C MET A 33 -5.29 -8.05 3.63
N VAL A 34 -6.51 -8.16 4.17
CA VAL A 34 -6.79 -7.88 5.59
C VAL A 34 -5.95 -8.75 6.51
N ARG A 35 -5.82 -10.06 6.21
CA ARG A 35 -4.96 -10.96 6.99
C ARG A 35 -3.49 -10.50 6.97
N HIS A 36 -2.99 -10.06 5.82
CA HIS A 36 -1.63 -9.53 5.72
C HIS A 36 -1.45 -8.23 6.51
N VAL A 37 -2.42 -7.30 6.45
CA VAL A 37 -2.37 -6.04 7.21
C VAL A 37 -2.43 -6.27 8.71
N VAL A 38 -3.34 -7.14 9.17
CA VAL A 38 -3.50 -7.46 10.61
C VAL A 38 -2.30 -8.23 11.15
N GLY A 39 -1.61 -8.99 10.30
CA GLY A 39 -0.39 -9.69 10.67
C GLY A 39 0.88 -8.83 10.65
N GLY A 40 0.78 -7.51 10.42
CA GLY A 40 1.95 -6.63 10.44
C GLY A 40 2.17 -5.90 11.76
N THR A 41 3.18 -5.05 11.80
CA THR A 41 3.51 -4.22 12.97
C THR A 41 2.55 -3.05 13.17
N HIS A 42 2.38 -2.66 14.44
CA HIS A 42 1.69 -1.43 14.82
C HIS A 42 2.55 -0.19 14.59
N LEU A 43 3.88 -0.31 14.52
CA LEU A 43 4.76 0.82 14.30
C LEU A 43 4.64 1.34 12.86
N GLN A 44 4.67 2.66 12.69
CA GLN A 44 4.56 3.32 11.40
C GLN A 44 5.88 3.35 10.62
N TYR A 45 5.81 3.70 9.35
CA TYR A 45 6.96 3.66 8.43
C TYR A 45 7.33 5.06 7.91
N SER A 46 8.63 5.33 7.78
CA SER A 46 9.25 6.30 6.85
C SER A 46 8.58 7.66 6.72
N ASP A 47 7.92 7.95 5.57
CA ASP A 47 7.29 9.24 5.25
C ASP A 47 6.30 9.67 6.34
N TYR A 48 5.70 8.71 7.06
CA TYR A 48 4.86 8.98 8.22
C TYR A 48 5.58 9.82 9.26
N TRP A 49 6.80 9.44 9.65
CA TRP A 49 7.53 10.06 10.76
C TRP A 49 7.85 11.52 10.47
N PHE A 50 8.29 11.81 9.26
CA PHE A 50 8.58 13.18 8.88
C PHE A 50 7.31 14.04 8.75
N MET A 51 6.21 13.47 8.27
CA MET A 51 4.94 14.19 8.22
C MET A 51 4.37 14.44 9.63
N ILE A 52 4.56 13.50 10.56
CA ILE A 52 4.19 13.70 11.97
C ILE A 52 5.09 14.72 12.64
N ASP A 53 6.40 14.71 12.36
CA ASP A 53 7.34 15.71 12.87
C ASP A 53 6.93 17.13 12.47
N GLU A 54 6.49 17.31 11.22
CA GLU A 54 5.93 18.58 10.74
C GLU A 54 4.62 18.93 11.44
N LEU A 55 3.75 17.96 11.73
CA LEU A 55 2.43 18.19 12.33
C LEU A 55 2.47 18.45 13.85
N LEU A 56 3.51 18.01 14.54
CA LEU A 56 3.62 18.09 16.00
C LEU A 56 4.51 19.25 16.44
N ALA A 57 3.90 20.23 17.10
CA ALA A 57 4.61 21.26 17.84
C ALA A 57 5.55 20.64 18.89
N ARG A 58 6.53 21.42 19.36
CA ARG A 58 7.50 20.98 20.39
C ARG A 58 6.87 20.40 21.66
N GLY A 59 5.67 20.86 22.03
CA GLY A 59 4.93 20.37 23.20
C GLY A 59 3.91 19.26 22.91
N GLY A 60 3.94 18.63 21.73
CA GLY A 60 2.99 17.57 21.33
C GLY A 60 1.65 18.08 20.78
N GLY A 61 1.42 19.39 20.73
CA GLY A 61 0.22 19.97 20.12
C GLY A 61 0.19 19.79 18.59
N ILE A 62 -1.01 19.70 18.01
CA ILE A 62 -1.18 19.57 16.55
C ILE A 62 -1.17 20.95 15.89
N GLU A 63 -0.28 21.14 14.91
CA GLU A 63 -0.21 22.33 14.06
C GLU A 63 -1.02 22.12 12.77
N PHE A 64 -2.32 22.43 12.78
CA PHE A 64 -3.21 22.17 11.64
C PHE A 64 -2.82 22.89 10.34
N GLU A 65 -2.07 23.99 10.41
CA GLU A 65 -1.54 24.67 9.22
C GLU A 65 -0.58 23.78 8.42
N GLN A 66 0.10 22.86 9.11
CA GLN A 66 1.05 21.90 8.53
C GLN A 66 0.33 20.79 7.73
N LEU A 67 -1.00 20.74 7.75
CA LEU A 67 -1.76 19.91 6.81
C LEU A 67 -1.58 20.36 5.35
N PHE A 68 -1.25 21.63 5.13
CA PHE A 68 -1.09 22.22 3.80
C PHE A 68 0.38 22.31 3.34
N THR A 69 1.33 21.87 4.17
CA THR A 69 2.74 21.87 3.79
C THR A 69 3.09 20.69 2.89
N PHE A 70 4.05 20.96 2.01
CA PHE A 70 4.49 20.07 0.96
C PHE A 70 5.40 19.00 1.51
N ARG A 71 5.26 17.80 0.96
CA ARG A 71 6.24 16.74 1.11
C ARG A 71 6.47 16.12 -0.25
N ASN A 72 7.73 15.87 -0.61
CA ASN A 72 8.08 15.31 -1.91
C ASN A 72 7.53 16.15 -3.09
N GLU A 73 7.56 17.49 -2.99
CA GLU A 73 7.10 18.45 -4.02
C GLU A 73 5.58 18.49 -4.26
N HIS A 74 4.78 17.77 -3.46
CA HIS A 74 3.32 17.78 -3.60
C HIS A 74 2.58 17.92 -2.27
N PRO A 75 1.31 18.32 -2.31
CA PRO A 75 0.45 18.33 -1.15
C PRO A 75 0.13 16.91 -0.71
N VAL A 76 0.08 16.71 0.60
CA VAL A 76 -0.25 15.42 1.23
C VAL A 76 -1.38 15.58 2.24
N PHE A 77 -2.30 16.51 1.98
CA PHE A 77 -3.32 16.97 2.93
C PHE A 77 -4.13 15.82 3.52
N PHE A 78 -4.68 14.97 2.65
CA PHE A 78 -5.54 13.88 3.09
C PHE A 78 -4.75 12.76 3.77
N ALA A 79 -3.51 12.50 3.37
CA ALA A 79 -2.67 11.53 4.06
C ALA A 79 -2.40 11.99 5.51
N LYS A 80 -1.95 13.24 5.68
CA LYS A 80 -1.73 13.86 6.99
C LYS A 80 -3.02 13.87 7.85
N ALA A 81 -4.16 14.21 7.26
CA ALA A 81 -5.45 14.17 7.96
C ALA A 81 -5.82 12.76 8.42
N LEU A 82 -5.58 11.74 7.59
CA LEU A 82 -5.81 10.34 7.98
C LEU A 82 -4.85 9.89 9.09
N TYR A 83 -3.62 10.39 9.14
CA TYR A 83 -2.69 10.11 10.24
C TYR A 83 -3.21 10.70 11.56
N LEU A 84 -3.68 11.95 11.56
CA LEU A 84 -4.27 12.56 12.75
C LEU A 84 -5.51 11.78 13.24
N ILE A 85 -6.35 11.32 12.30
CA ILE A 85 -7.49 10.46 12.62
C ILE A 85 -7.01 9.15 13.26
N ASN A 86 -5.98 8.52 12.70
CA ASN A 86 -5.41 7.27 13.21
C ASN A 86 -4.74 7.44 14.59
N ILE A 87 -4.09 8.57 14.83
CA ILE A 87 -3.57 8.95 16.16
C ILE A 87 -4.72 9.03 17.17
N GLY A 88 -5.79 9.74 16.83
CA GLY A 88 -6.94 9.94 17.73
C GLY A 88 -7.79 8.68 17.96
N LEU A 89 -7.83 7.74 17.01
CA LEU A 89 -8.66 6.53 17.10
C LEU A 89 -7.93 5.31 17.64
N SER A 90 -6.62 5.21 17.38
CA SER A 90 -5.86 3.97 17.59
C SER A 90 -4.38 4.23 17.84
N ASN A 91 -4.05 5.38 18.45
CA ASN A 91 -2.71 5.71 18.92
C ASN A 91 -1.65 5.65 17.79
N GLY A 92 -2.07 5.89 16.55
CA GLY A 92 -1.16 5.89 15.41
C GLY A 92 -0.78 4.50 14.90
N SER A 93 -1.53 3.45 15.24
CA SER A 93 -1.28 2.08 14.77
C SER A 93 -1.24 1.98 13.23
N ASN A 94 -0.18 1.42 12.68
CA ASN A 94 -0.04 1.14 11.25
C ASN A 94 -1.06 0.10 10.75
N ILE A 95 -1.42 -0.89 11.57
CA ILE A 95 -2.47 -1.88 11.24
C ILE A 95 -3.80 -1.16 10.97
N VAL A 96 -4.21 -0.26 11.87
CA VAL A 96 -5.47 0.47 11.70
C VAL A 96 -5.40 1.40 10.48
N GLN A 97 -4.26 2.06 10.26
CA GLN A 97 -4.02 2.82 9.03
C GLN A 97 -4.18 1.96 7.77
N GLY A 98 -3.59 0.76 7.76
CA GLY A 98 -3.72 -0.19 6.66
C GLY A 98 -5.16 -0.66 6.44
N LEU A 99 -5.93 -0.86 7.51
CA LEU A 99 -7.37 -1.18 7.42
C LEU A 99 -8.19 -0.02 6.85
N ILE A 100 -7.86 1.22 7.19
CA ILE A 100 -8.45 2.41 6.54
C ILE A 100 -8.16 2.38 5.04
N VAL A 101 -6.93 2.06 4.63
CA VAL A 101 -6.57 1.91 3.21
C VAL A 101 -7.40 0.80 2.55
N VAL A 102 -7.58 -0.36 3.20
CA VAL A 102 -8.46 -1.42 2.70
C VAL A 102 -9.87 -0.89 2.41
N VAL A 103 -10.44 -0.11 3.33
CA VAL A 103 -11.78 0.50 3.14
C VAL A 103 -11.81 1.46 1.94
N VAL A 104 -10.77 2.28 1.77
CA VAL A 104 -10.62 3.17 0.60
C VAL A 104 -10.62 2.35 -0.69
N VAL A 105 -9.88 1.24 -0.73
CA VAL A 105 -9.79 0.37 -1.92
C VAL A 105 -11.09 -0.41 -2.16
N ILE A 106 -11.82 -0.81 -1.12
CA ILE A 106 -13.18 -1.35 -1.25
C ILE A 106 -14.09 -0.32 -1.93
N ALA A 107 -14.01 0.95 -1.56
CA ALA A 107 -14.80 2.02 -2.18
C ALA A 107 -14.44 2.19 -3.67
N ILE A 108 -13.15 2.17 -4.02
CA ILE A 108 -12.70 2.18 -5.43
C ILE A 108 -13.26 0.98 -6.18
N THR A 109 -13.11 -0.22 -5.62
CA THR A 109 -13.60 -1.48 -6.21
C THR A 109 -15.10 -1.40 -6.50
N TYR A 110 -15.88 -0.93 -5.53
CA TYR A 110 -17.31 -0.71 -5.69
C TYR A 110 -17.63 0.29 -6.81
N LEU A 111 -16.93 1.44 -6.85
CA LEU A 111 -17.14 2.46 -7.88
C LEU A 111 -16.82 1.93 -9.28
N LEU A 112 -15.76 1.13 -9.44
CA LEU A 112 -15.38 0.52 -10.71
C LEU A 112 -16.40 -0.54 -11.16
N ILE A 113 -16.90 -1.39 -10.25
CA ILE A 113 -17.98 -2.35 -10.55
C ILE A 113 -19.26 -1.61 -10.93
N HIS A 114 -19.60 -0.54 -10.21
CA HIS A 114 -20.78 0.27 -10.52
C HIS A 114 -20.65 0.93 -11.89
N LEU A 115 -19.46 1.47 -12.20
CA LEU A 115 -19.18 2.11 -13.49
C LEU A 115 -19.19 1.09 -14.64
N SER A 116 -18.67 -0.12 -14.46
CA SER A 116 -18.69 -1.18 -15.50
C SER A 116 -20.10 -1.59 -15.88
N ARG A 117 -21.00 -1.66 -14.90
CA ARG A 117 -22.44 -1.89 -15.14
C ARG A 117 -23.07 -0.70 -15.87
N ALA A 118 -22.75 0.52 -15.46
CA ALA A 118 -23.30 1.74 -16.07
C ALA A 118 -22.82 1.97 -17.52
N THR A 119 -21.63 1.51 -17.89
CA THR A 119 -21.10 1.62 -19.26
C THR A 119 -21.51 0.47 -20.18
N GLY A 120 -22.34 -0.47 -19.71
CA GLY A 120 -22.95 -1.49 -20.58
C GLY A 120 -22.58 -2.93 -20.27
N SER A 121 -21.91 -3.24 -19.14
CA SER A 121 -21.79 -4.62 -18.64
C SER A 121 -23.14 -5.10 -18.09
N THR A 122 -24.04 -5.54 -18.97
CA THR A 122 -25.40 -5.95 -18.59
C THR A 122 -25.53 -7.43 -18.31
N ASP A 123 -24.65 -8.28 -18.85
CA ASP A 123 -24.69 -9.71 -18.58
C ASP A 123 -24.02 -10.05 -17.23
N THR A 124 -24.61 -11.04 -16.56
CA THR A 124 -24.15 -11.51 -15.25
C THR A 124 -22.70 -11.97 -15.27
N LEU A 125 -22.28 -12.68 -16.33
CA LEU A 125 -20.94 -13.24 -16.42
C LEU A 125 -19.88 -12.14 -16.48
N THR A 126 -20.04 -11.16 -17.37
CA THR A 126 -19.10 -10.04 -17.46
C THR A 126 -19.10 -9.24 -16.16
N THR A 127 -20.25 -9.05 -15.50
CA THR A 127 -20.30 -8.40 -14.18
C THR A 127 -19.48 -9.16 -13.13
N LEU A 128 -19.58 -10.49 -13.08
CA LEU A 128 -18.81 -11.33 -12.16
C LEU A 128 -17.31 -11.29 -12.47
N VAL A 129 -16.94 -11.40 -13.74
CA VAL A 129 -15.53 -11.32 -14.18
C VAL A 129 -14.94 -9.96 -13.85
N MET A 130 -15.68 -8.87 -14.03
CA MET A 130 -15.21 -7.51 -13.69
C MET A 130 -15.11 -7.29 -12.20
N ALA A 131 -16.03 -7.85 -11.40
CA ALA A 131 -15.92 -7.79 -9.96
C ALA A 131 -14.68 -8.55 -9.46
N GLY A 132 -14.47 -9.77 -9.95
CA GLY A 132 -13.27 -10.55 -9.65
C GLY A 132 -11.99 -9.85 -10.10
N ALA A 133 -11.95 -9.34 -11.34
CA ALA A 133 -10.78 -8.62 -11.85
C ALA A 133 -10.50 -7.34 -11.06
N ALA A 134 -11.51 -6.53 -10.73
CA ALA A 134 -11.34 -5.33 -9.92
C ALA A 134 -10.75 -5.68 -8.55
N ALA A 135 -11.32 -6.66 -7.86
CA ALA A 135 -10.85 -7.06 -6.54
C ALA A 135 -9.44 -7.67 -6.60
N SER A 136 -9.18 -8.57 -7.54
CA SER A 136 -7.86 -9.20 -7.71
C SER A 136 -6.78 -8.19 -8.07
N PHE A 137 -7.05 -7.22 -8.96
CA PHE A 137 -6.05 -6.23 -9.34
C PHE A 137 -5.79 -5.23 -8.23
N LEU A 138 -6.84 -4.73 -7.57
CA LEU A 138 -6.69 -3.70 -6.55
C LEU A 138 -6.14 -4.21 -5.22
N PHE A 139 -6.42 -5.49 -4.87
CA PHE A 139 -5.89 -6.17 -3.69
C PHE A 139 -4.79 -7.19 -4.03
N ALA A 140 -4.11 -6.96 -5.15
CA ALA A 140 -2.99 -7.77 -5.60
C ALA A 140 -1.88 -7.82 -4.52
N PRO A 141 -1.36 -9.01 -4.15
CA PRO A 141 -0.25 -9.13 -3.20
C PRO A 141 1.02 -8.38 -3.64
N GLN A 142 1.22 -8.21 -4.94
CA GLN A 142 2.30 -7.39 -5.52
C GLN A 142 2.19 -5.91 -5.08
N SER A 143 1.00 -5.47 -4.67
CA SER A 143 0.75 -4.12 -4.13
C SER A 143 0.67 -4.07 -2.60
N VAL A 144 1.04 -5.17 -1.91
CA VAL A 144 0.92 -5.31 -0.44
C VAL A 144 1.60 -4.15 0.29
N TRP A 145 2.70 -3.62 -0.25
CA TRP A 145 3.39 -2.44 0.27
C TRP A 145 2.43 -1.31 0.67
N THR A 146 1.45 -1.00 -0.18
CA THR A 146 0.53 0.12 0.07
C THR A 146 -0.51 -0.15 1.16
N PHE A 147 -0.76 -1.41 1.49
CA PHE A 147 -1.66 -1.80 2.57
C PHE A 147 -0.89 -2.01 3.87
N TYR A 148 0.23 -2.72 3.77
CA TYR A 148 1.10 -3.09 4.88
C TYR A 148 1.82 -1.87 5.46
N LYS A 149 2.30 -0.95 4.60
CA LYS A 149 2.78 0.37 5.01
C LYS A 149 1.65 1.37 4.82
N GLY A 150 0.72 1.40 5.76
CA GLY A 150 -0.55 2.14 5.66
C GLY A 150 -0.38 3.62 5.30
N MET A 151 0.73 4.22 5.72
CA MET A 151 1.13 5.59 5.34
C MET A 151 1.21 5.79 3.81
N SER A 152 1.83 4.86 3.08
CA SER A 152 1.91 4.90 1.63
C SER A 152 0.53 4.75 0.99
N GLY A 153 -0.30 3.79 1.45
CA GLY A 153 -1.64 3.63 0.90
C GLY A 153 -2.54 4.84 1.11
N SER A 154 -2.42 5.50 2.26
CA SER A 154 -3.24 6.66 2.62
C SER A 154 -3.02 7.83 1.69
N ALA A 155 -1.79 8.01 1.21
CA ALA A 155 -1.47 8.95 0.16
C ALA A 155 -2.01 8.50 -1.22
N TRP A 156 -1.58 7.32 -1.67
CA TRP A 156 -1.78 6.88 -3.06
C TRP A 156 -3.24 6.51 -3.35
N TRP A 157 -3.83 5.64 -2.53
CA TRP A 157 -5.20 5.16 -2.76
C TRP A 157 -6.24 6.24 -2.54
N THR A 158 -6.03 7.18 -1.64
CA THR A 158 -6.97 8.29 -1.44
C THR A 158 -7.00 9.24 -2.65
N ALA A 159 -5.84 9.57 -3.21
CA ALA A 159 -5.78 10.33 -4.46
C ALA A 159 -6.46 9.57 -5.61
N ASN A 160 -6.20 8.27 -5.73
CA ASN A 160 -6.83 7.41 -6.73
C ASN A 160 -8.36 7.30 -6.53
N LEU A 161 -8.86 7.27 -5.29
CA LEU A 161 -10.28 7.28 -4.98
C LEU A 161 -10.95 8.55 -5.53
N PHE A 162 -10.38 9.71 -5.23
CA PHE A 162 -10.93 10.97 -5.74
C PHE A 162 -10.82 11.08 -7.27
N ALA A 163 -9.77 10.53 -7.88
CA ALA A 163 -9.65 10.43 -9.33
C ALA A 163 -10.77 9.57 -9.94
N VAL A 164 -11.05 8.39 -9.36
CA VAL A 164 -12.15 7.52 -9.81
C VAL A 164 -13.52 8.19 -9.59
N ILE A 165 -13.72 8.90 -8.47
CA ILE A 165 -14.93 9.69 -8.22
C ILE A 165 -15.10 10.77 -9.30
N ALA A 166 -14.02 11.46 -9.69
CA ALA A 166 -14.05 12.45 -10.77
C ALA A 166 -14.51 11.81 -12.09
N LEU A 167 -13.99 10.63 -12.45
CA LEU A 167 -14.41 9.89 -13.64
C LEU A 167 -15.87 9.44 -13.57
N VAL A 168 -16.35 9.04 -12.39
CA VAL A 168 -17.78 8.73 -12.15
C VAL A 168 -18.65 9.97 -12.39
N PHE A 169 -18.22 11.16 -11.96
CA PHE A 169 -18.93 12.40 -12.24
C PHE A 169 -18.88 12.81 -13.70
N VAL A 170 -17.76 12.58 -14.40
CA VAL A 170 -17.68 12.75 -15.87
C VAL A 170 -18.67 11.82 -16.57
N HIS A 171 -18.78 10.55 -16.15
CA HIS A 171 -19.74 9.60 -16.70
C HIS A 171 -21.20 10.05 -16.52
N ARG A 172 -21.49 10.78 -15.44
CA ARG A 172 -22.82 11.34 -15.14
C ARG A 172 -23.03 12.76 -15.67
N ASP A 173 -22.12 13.26 -16.49
CA ASP A 173 -22.14 14.62 -17.06
C ASP A 173 -22.22 15.72 -15.98
N ARG A 174 -21.60 15.50 -14.82
CA ARG A 174 -21.53 16.44 -13.68
C ARG A 174 -20.17 17.13 -13.63
N ARG A 175 -19.86 17.97 -14.62
CA ARG A 175 -18.53 18.58 -14.82
C ARG A 175 -17.93 19.29 -13.59
N TRP A 176 -18.74 20.06 -12.85
CA TRP A 176 -18.24 20.80 -11.69
C TRP A 176 -17.96 19.89 -10.49
N ALA A 177 -18.75 18.84 -10.31
CA ALA A 177 -18.47 17.83 -9.30
C ALA A 177 -17.20 17.02 -9.67
N ALA A 178 -17.00 16.75 -10.96
CA ALA A 178 -15.76 16.14 -11.45
C ALA A 178 -14.53 17.03 -11.20
N ALA A 179 -14.63 18.33 -11.48
CA ALA A 179 -13.58 19.29 -11.18
C ALA A 179 -13.30 19.39 -9.67
N GLY A 180 -14.33 19.40 -8.82
CA GLY A 180 -14.19 19.36 -7.37
C GLY A 180 -13.44 18.11 -6.90
N ALA A 181 -13.82 16.92 -7.38
CA ALA A 181 -13.13 15.68 -7.06
C ALA A 181 -11.69 15.64 -7.61
N ALA A 182 -11.42 16.25 -8.77
CA ALA A 182 -10.08 16.39 -9.33
C ALA A 182 -9.18 17.29 -8.46
N VAL A 183 -9.72 18.38 -7.90
CA VAL A 183 -9.01 19.20 -6.91
C VAL A 183 -8.69 18.36 -5.67
N LEU A 184 -9.67 17.61 -5.14
CA LEU A 184 -9.46 16.74 -3.98
C LEU A 184 -8.35 15.72 -4.24
N ALA A 185 -8.34 15.09 -5.42
CA ALA A 185 -7.27 14.17 -5.83
C ALA A 185 -5.91 14.88 -5.84
N SER A 186 -5.83 16.07 -6.43
CA SER A 186 -4.58 16.84 -6.59
C SER A 186 -4.00 17.30 -5.24
N ILE A 187 -4.84 17.60 -4.25
CA ILE A 187 -4.38 17.96 -2.90
C ILE A 187 -4.14 16.75 -1.99
N SER A 188 -4.62 15.54 -2.39
CA SER A 188 -4.32 14.30 -1.66
C SER A 188 -2.88 13.86 -1.85
N TYR A 189 -2.41 13.84 -3.11
CA TYR A 189 -1.08 13.37 -3.47
C TYR A 189 -0.72 13.77 -4.91
N GLY A 190 0.58 13.75 -5.25
CA GLY A 190 1.07 14.12 -6.59
C GLY A 190 0.45 13.30 -7.74
N THR A 191 0.01 12.06 -7.47
CA THR A 191 -0.66 11.25 -8.50
C THR A 191 -2.02 11.80 -8.94
N GLY A 192 -2.65 12.62 -8.10
CA GLY A 192 -3.92 13.26 -8.41
C GLY A 192 -3.84 14.22 -9.58
N ILE A 193 -2.66 14.76 -9.89
CA ILE A 193 -2.44 15.79 -10.92
C ILE A 193 -2.85 15.32 -12.33
N VAL A 194 -2.58 14.05 -12.65
CA VAL A 194 -2.84 13.50 -13.99
C VAL A 194 -4.35 13.32 -14.25
N ILE A 195 -5.22 13.54 -13.25
CA ILE A 195 -6.67 13.47 -13.45
C ILE A 195 -7.17 14.53 -14.42
N TRP A 196 -6.56 15.72 -14.45
CA TRP A 196 -7.00 16.84 -15.30
C TRP A 196 -6.98 16.51 -16.80
N PRO A 197 -5.86 16.03 -17.39
CA PRO A 197 -5.87 15.57 -18.77
C PRO A 197 -6.79 14.35 -18.99
N ALA A 198 -6.91 13.44 -18.02
CA ALA A 198 -7.79 12.28 -18.13
C ALA A 198 -9.28 12.67 -18.23
N ILE A 199 -9.77 13.58 -17.37
CA ILE A 199 -11.16 14.09 -17.44
C ILE A 199 -11.41 14.86 -18.74
N ALA A 200 -10.39 15.58 -19.25
CA ALA A 200 -10.48 16.26 -20.54
C ALA A 200 -10.72 15.24 -21.66
N VAL A 201 -9.90 14.19 -21.73
CA VAL A 201 -10.04 13.12 -22.73
C VAL A 201 -11.40 12.42 -22.62
N ALA A 202 -11.84 12.03 -21.42
CA ALA A 202 -13.15 11.42 -21.26
C ALA A 202 -14.29 12.34 -21.77
N THR A 203 -14.22 13.63 -21.46
CA THR A 203 -15.22 14.62 -21.90
C THR A 203 -15.20 14.81 -23.41
N MET A 204 -14.02 14.87 -24.03
CA MET A 204 -13.86 14.97 -25.48
C MET A 204 -14.47 13.75 -26.20
N ILE A 205 -14.15 12.54 -25.74
CA ILE A 205 -14.69 11.29 -26.31
C ILE A 205 -16.22 11.23 -26.17
N ARG A 206 -16.76 11.56 -24.99
CA ARG A 206 -18.23 11.54 -24.75
C ARG A 206 -18.96 12.54 -25.64
N SER A 207 -18.47 13.78 -25.67
CA SER A 207 -19.09 14.90 -26.37
C SER A 207 -18.83 14.90 -27.89
N ARG A 208 -17.82 14.14 -28.34
CA ARG A 208 -17.30 14.15 -29.73
C ARG A 208 -16.78 15.52 -30.15
N ARG A 209 -16.22 16.25 -29.19
CA ARG A 209 -15.58 17.54 -29.40
C ARG A 209 -14.12 17.40 -29.00
N TRP A 210 -13.22 17.68 -29.94
CA TRP A 210 -11.77 17.50 -29.75
C TRP A 210 -11.07 18.75 -29.21
N TYR A 211 -11.77 19.47 -28.33
CA TYR A 211 -11.19 20.57 -27.56
C TYR A 211 -11.39 20.28 -26.07
N PRO A 212 -10.37 20.52 -25.23
CA PRO A 212 -10.47 20.26 -23.81
C PRO A 212 -11.50 21.18 -23.15
N PRO A 213 -12.27 20.69 -22.16
CA PRO A 213 -13.20 21.54 -21.43
C PRO A 213 -12.43 22.58 -20.59
N PRO A 214 -12.97 23.79 -20.42
CA PRO A 214 -12.25 24.90 -19.76
C PRO A 214 -11.87 24.56 -18.32
N GLU A 215 -12.70 23.82 -17.58
CA GLU A 215 -12.39 23.37 -16.23
C GLU A 215 -11.14 22.48 -16.16
N ALA A 216 -10.90 21.65 -17.17
CA ALA A 216 -9.71 20.82 -17.22
C ALA A 216 -8.46 21.62 -17.60
N LEU A 217 -8.59 22.60 -18.50
CA LEU A 217 -7.52 23.54 -18.83
C LEU A 217 -7.11 24.38 -17.61
N VAL A 218 -8.09 24.91 -16.88
CA VAL A 218 -7.85 25.70 -15.67
C VAL A 218 -7.19 24.84 -14.60
N GLY A 219 -7.69 23.62 -14.35
CA GLY A 219 -7.08 22.71 -13.39
C GLY A 219 -5.65 22.30 -13.77
N PHE A 220 -5.42 22.00 -15.06
CA PHE A 220 -4.08 21.70 -15.57
C PHE A 220 -3.14 22.91 -15.41
N ALA A 221 -3.58 24.11 -15.80
CA ALA A 221 -2.77 25.33 -15.69
C ALA A 221 -2.47 25.67 -14.23
N ALA A 222 -3.46 25.57 -13.33
CA ALA A 222 -3.26 25.79 -11.90
C ALA A 222 -2.24 24.80 -11.34
N THR A 223 -2.31 23.53 -11.75
CA THR A 223 -1.37 22.49 -11.30
C THR A 223 0.03 22.67 -11.88
N ALA A 224 0.12 23.12 -13.14
CA ALA A 224 1.41 23.42 -13.76
C ALA A 224 2.08 24.63 -13.09
N VAL A 225 1.33 25.72 -12.85
CA VAL A 225 1.83 26.88 -12.10
C VAL A 225 2.26 26.46 -10.70
N TRP A 226 1.47 25.62 -10.04
CA TRP A 226 1.80 25.07 -8.75
C TRP A 226 3.14 24.34 -8.79
N TYR A 227 3.30 23.37 -9.68
CA TYR A 227 4.55 22.60 -9.80
C TYR A 227 5.78 23.49 -10.06
N GLN A 228 5.61 24.52 -10.89
CA GLN A 228 6.67 25.48 -11.19
C GLN A 228 7.09 26.33 -9.98
N VAL A 229 6.16 26.62 -9.06
CA VAL A 229 6.45 27.37 -7.83
C VAL A 229 7.04 26.45 -6.75
N ALA A 230 6.67 25.17 -6.72
CA ALA A 230 7.06 24.22 -5.69
C ALA A 230 8.36 23.44 -6.00
N GLY A 231 8.82 23.41 -7.26
CA GLY A 231 9.94 22.58 -7.68
C GLY A 231 11.32 23.17 -7.33
N GLU A 232 12.09 22.44 -6.53
CA GLU A 232 13.52 22.66 -6.30
C GLU A 232 14.35 21.60 -7.07
N GLY A 233 14.31 21.62 -8.40
CA GLY A 233 15.15 20.71 -9.19
C GLY A 233 14.75 20.57 -10.65
N ASN A 234 15.68 20.92 -11.55
CA ASN A 234 15.60 20.49 -12.93
C ASN A 234 16.43 19.20 -13.05
N SER A 235 15.77 18.07 -13.26
CA SER A 235 16.46 16.89 -13.80
C SER A 235 16.68 17.12 -15.30
N ASP A 236 17.94 17.15 -15.74
CA ASP A 236 18.26 17.24 -17.17
C ASP A 236 17.75 15.97 -17.88
N PHE A 237 16.79 16.14 -18.81
CA PHE A 237 16.28 15.04 -19.62
C PHE A 237 17.27 14.71 -20.75
N SER A 238 17.70 13.44 -20.86
CA SER A 238 18.49 12.96 -22.00
C SER A 238 17.72 11.94 -22.85
N PHE A 239 17.87 11.99 -24.18
CA PHE A 239 17.21 11.05 -25.09
C PHE A 239 17.77 9.62 -24.97
N ASP A 240 19.04 9.47 -24.59
CA ASP A 240 19.67 8.16 -24.38
C ASP A 240 19.02 7.42 -23.19
N GLU A 241 18.49 8.16 -22.22
CA GLU A 241 17.72 7.61 -21.08
C GLU A 241 16.29 7.23 -21.45
N LEU A 242 15.73 7.73 -22.56
CA LEU A 242 14.33 7.50 -22.91
C LEU A 242 14.02 6.00 -23.06
N TRP A 243 14.90 5.21 -23.66
CA TRP A 243 14.68 3.77 -23.79
C TRP A 243 14.66 3.07 -22.43
N LEU A 244 15.59 3.44 -21.53
CA LEU A 244 15.63 2.89 -20.18
C LEU A 244 14.38 3.29 -19.39
N GLN A 245 13.95 4.56 -19.48
CA GLN A 245 12.69 5.02 -18.91
C GLN A 245 11.50 4.25 -19.47
N MET A 246 11.43 4.01 -20.78
CA MET A 246 10.35 3.20 -21.37
C MET A 246 10.34 1.76 -20.85
N ARG A 247 11.52 1.15 -20.62
CA ARG A 247 11.62 -0.18 -20.00
C ARG A 247 11.15 -0.15 -18.55
N VAL A 248 11.58 0.83 -17.75
CA VAL A 248 11.13 1.00 -16.36
C VAL A 248 9.62 1.21 -16.30
N LEU A 249 9.06 2.06 -17.16
CA LEU A 249 7.61 2.27 -17.28
C LEU A 249 6.88 0.97 -17.61
N ALA A 250 7.39 0.21 -18.57
CA ALA A 250 6.83 -1.09 -18.92
C ALA A 250 6.89 -2.07 -17.74
N THR A 251 8.04 -2.19 -17.08
CA THR A 251 8.17 -3.02 -15.87
C THR A 251 7.16 -2.61 -14.79
N LEU A 252 6.99 -1.31 -14.51
CA LEU A 252 5.99 -0.84 -13.55
C LEU A 252 4.55 -1.18 -13.94
N ILE A 253 4.21 -1.09 -15.24
CA ILE A 253 2.88 -1.51 -15.74
C ILE A 253 2.70 -3.03 -15.54
N GLY A 254 3.73 -3.82 -15.84
CA GLY A 254 3.68 -5.28 -15.75
C GLY A 254 3.94 -5.86 -14.36
N ALA A 255 4.38 -5.06 -13.39
CA ALA A 255 4.72 -5.47 -12.02
C ALA A 255 3.55 -6.10 -11.26
N LEU A 256 2.33 -5.96 -11.77
CA LEU A 256 1.16 -6.65 -11.22
C LEU A 256 1.21 -8.17 -11.45
N LEU A 257 1.87 -8.62 -12.52
CA LEU A 257 1.99 -10.05 -12.83
C LEU A 257 3.14 -10.67 -12.01
N PRO A 258 2.89 -11.78 -11.31
CA PRO A 258 3.97 -12.51 -10.65
C PRO A 258 4.91 -13.12 -11.71
N GLY A 259 6.21 -13.03 -11.48
CA GLY A 259 7.23 -13.66 -12.32
C GLY A 259 8.48 -12.81 -12.45
N PRO A 260 9.45 -13.23 -13.29
CA PRO A 260 10.71 -12.52 -13.44
C PRO A 260 10.52 -11.14 -14.10
N ASP A 261 11.43 -10.21 -13.83
CA ASP A 261 11.42 -8.83 -14.37
C ASP A 261 11.15 -8.74 -15.88
N ARG A 262 11.69 -9.68 -16.68
CA ARG A 262 11.45 -9.72 -18.14
C ARG A 262 9.99 -9.95 -18.50
N LEU A 263 9.28 -10.79 -17.73
CA LEU A 263 7.85 -11.02 -17.94
C LEU A 263 7.05 -9.75 -17.60
N MET A 264 7.41 -9.07 -16.52
CA MET A 264 6.82 -7.78 -16.15
C MET A 264 7.08 -6.75 -17.26
N GLU A 265 8.31 -6.61 -17.73
CA GLU A 265 8.67 -5.69 -18.81
C GLU A 265 7.87 -5.97 -20.10
N TYR A 266 7.86 -7.22 -20.59
CA TYR A 266 7.17 -7.58 -21.83
C TYR A 266 5.64 -7.44 -21.73
N SER A 267 5.06 -7.87 -20.61
CA SER A 267 3.63 -7.70 -20.37
C SER A 267 3.24 -6.23 -20.28
N GLY A 268 4.10 -5.41 -19.66
CA GLY A 268 3.96 -3.96 -19.61
C GLY A 268 3.92 -3.32 -20.98
N PHE A 269 4.88 -3.64 -21.85
CA PHE A 269 4.89 -3.15 -23.24
C PHE A 269 3.64 -3.62 -24.01
N ALA A 270 3.22 -4.87 -23.82
CA ALA A 270 2.03 -5.40 -24.47
C ALA A 270 0.76 -4.65 -24.03
N VAL A 271 0.55 -4.46 -22.72
CA VAL A 271 -0.60 -3.72 -22.17
C VAL A 271 -0.56 -2.26 -22.56
N PHE A 272 0.60 -1.61 -22.50
CA PHE A 272 0.77 -0.22 -22.92
C PHE A 272 0.43 -0.04 -24.41
N GLY A 273 1.07 -0.81 -25.29
CA GLY A 273 0.86 -0.71 -26.73
C GLY A 273 -0.56 -1.06 -27.17
N THR A 274 -1.11 -2.17 -26.67
CA THR A 274 -2.50 -2.56 -26.99
C THR A 274 -3.52 -1.63 -26.34
N GLY A 275 -3.25 -1.12 -25.14
CA GLY A 275 -4.10 -0.15 -24.46
C GLY A 275 -4.19 1.17 -25.21
N LEU A 276 -3.08 1.68 -25.75
CA LEU A 276 -3.10 2.86 -26.62
C LEU A 276 -3.88 2.61 -27.92
N ALA A 277 -3.70 1.44 -28.55
CA ALA A 277 -4.46 1.08 -29.75
C ALA A 277 -5.97 0.98 -29.48
N LEU A 278 -6.35 0.34 -28.37
CA LEU A 278 -7.74 0.24 -27.92
C LEU A 278 -8.32 1.62 -27.57
N ALA A 279 -7.56 2.45 -26.85
CA ALA A 279 -7.96 3.80 -26.51
C ALA A 279 -8.25 4.64 -27.75
N ALA A 280 -7.35 4.60 -28.74
CA ALA A 280 -7.55 5.27 -30.02
C ALA A 280 -8.80 4.74 -30.72
N TYR A 281 -8.95 3.42 -30.86
CA TYR A 281 -10.12 2.81 -31.48
C TYR A 281 -11.44 3.24 -30.80
N LEU A 282 -11.52 3.10 -29.48
CA LEU A 282 -12.73 3.37 -28.71
C LEU A 282 -13.07 4.85 -28.64
N ALA A 283 -12.08 5.74 -28.61
CA ALA A 283 -12.28 7.18 -28.67
C ALA A 283 -13.14 7.61 -29.88
N TRP A 284 -13.03 6.86 -30.99
CA TRP A 284 -13.83 7.07 -32.20
C TRP A 284 -15.09 6.21 -32.26
N ARG A 285 -15.15 5.06 -31.59
CA ARG A 285 -16.26 4.12 -31.75
C ARG A 285 -17.28 4.15 -30.64
N ASP A 286 -16.86 4.25 -29.38
CA ASP A 286 -17.74 4.03 -28.24
C ASP A 286 -17.61 5.14 -27.20
N LYS A 287 -18.70 5.92 -27.04
CA LYS A 287 -18.77 6.98 -26.02
C LYS A 287 -18.82 6.40 -24.61
N ALA A 288 -19.38 5.21 -24.42
CA ALA A 288 -19.48 4.56 -23.12
C ALA A 288 -18.09 4.16 -22.59
N ALA A 289 -17.15 3.89 -23.48
CA ALA A 289 -15.77 3.54 -23.14
C ALA A 289 -14.90 4.72 -22.66
N ALA A 290 -15.39 5.95 -22.78
CA ALA A 290 -14.60 7.17 -22.49
C ALA A 290 -13.96 7.18 -21.11
N VAL A 291 -14.65 6.67 -20.08
CA VAL A 291 -14.12 6.61 -18.72
C VAL A 291 -13.01 5.58 -18.55
N TRP A 292 -13.03 4.49 -19.30
CA TRP A 292 -12.00 3.46 -19.25
C TRP A 292 -10.73 3.92 -19.96
N VAL A 293 -10.89 4.63 -21.07
CA VAL A 293 -9.79 5.34 -21.74
C VAL A 293 -9.13 6.33 -20.77
N ALA A 294 -9.93 7.14 -20.09
CA ALA A 294 -9.41 8.10 -19.13
C ALA A 294 -8.76 7.44 -17.90
N LEU A 295 -9.32 6.35 -17.36
CA LEU A 295 -8.72 5.60 -16.26
C LEU A 295 -7.35 5.03 -16.65
N PHE A 296 -7.26 4.43 -17.84
CA PHE A 296 -6.01 3.92 -18.39
C PHE A 296 -4.97 5.03 -18.55
N LEU A 297 -5.33 6.15 -19.20
CA LEU A 297 -4.42 7.27 -19.42
C LEU A 297 -4.01 7.97 -18.12
N PHE A 298 -4.92 8.06 -17.13
CA PHE A 298 -4.61 8.57 -15.80
C PHE A 298 -3.52 7.74 -15.13
N ALA A 299 -3.69 6.42 -15.11
CA ALA A 299 -2.75 5.53 -14.44
C ALA A 299 -1.41 5.45 -15.18
N VAL A 300 -1.43 5.32 -16.51
CA VAL A 300 -0.23 5.34 -17.35
C VAL A 300 0.52 6.66 -17.25
N GLY A 301 -0.19 7.80 -17.29
CA GLY A 301 0.43 9.11 -17.17
C GLY A 301 1.11 9.30 -15.81
N ASN A 302 0.52 8.80 -14.73
CA ASN A 302 1.15 8.80 -13.42
C ASN A 302 2.40 7.93 -13.37
N LEU A 303 2.34 6.71 -13.90
CA LEU A 303 3.52 5.84 -13.99
C LEU A 303 4.63 6.49 -14.82
N ALA A 304 4.29 7.16 -15.93
CA ALA A 304 5.27 7.89 -16.73
C ALA A 304 5.93 9.05 -15.96
N LEU A 305 5.16 9.81 -15.16
CA LEU A 305 5.72 10.86 -14.31
C LEU A 305 6.63 10.29 -13.22
N ILE A 306 6.23 9.18 -12.59
CA ILE A 306 7.04 8.48 -11.58
C ILE A 306 8.34 7.99 -12.19
N THR A 307 8.27 7.36 -13.36
CA THR A 307 9.45 6.93 -14.09
C THR A 307 10.33 8.12 -14.43
N ASN A 308 9.79 9.20 -14.98
CA ASN A 308 10.59 10.39 -15.30
C ASN A 308 11.30 10.98 -14.07
N GLY A 309 10.60 11.08 -12.93
CA GLY A 309 11.17 11.64 -11.69
C GLY A 309 12.07 10.71 -10.89
N ARG A 310 12.02 9.38 -11.13
CA ARG A 310 12.69 8.38 -10.29
C ARG A 310 13.38 7.25 -11.06
N TRP A 311 13.59 7.35 -12.36
CA TRP A 311 14.06 6.20 -13.17
C TRP A 311 15.38 5.60 -12.67
N VAL A 312 16.34 6.40 -12.20
CA VAL A 312 17.61 5.89 -11.63
C VAL A 312 17.32 5.02 -10.41
N PHE A 313 16.59 5.57 -9.45
CA PHE A 313 16.18 4.87 -8.23
C PHE A 313 15.42 3.57 -8.56
N LEU A 314 14.51 3.61 -9.53
CA LEU A 314 13.69 2.46 -9.94
C LEU A 314 14.45 1.41 -10.76
N ALA A 315 15.49 1.80 -11.50
CA ALA A 315 16.28 0.88 -12.32
C ALA A 315 17.25 0.05 -11.47
N TYR A 316 17.63 0.53 -10.28
CA TYR A 316 18.67 -0.11 -9.46
C TYR A 316 18.17 -0.66 -8.13
N ILE A 317 16.99 -0.25 -7.65
CA ILE A 317 16.46 -0.71 -6.36
C ILE A 317 15.27 -1.66 -6.61
N ILE A 318 15.56 -2.94 -6.44
CA ILE A 318 14.59 -4.03 -6.45
C ILE A 318 13.63 -3.84 -5.25
N GLY A 319 12.34 -4.18 -5.39
CA GLY A 319 11.33 -4.09 -4.32
C GLY A 319 10.45 -2.83 -4.32
N VAL A 320 10.93 -1.70 -4.86
CA VAL A 320 10.14 -0.44 -4.90
C VAL A 320 8.90 -0.55 -5.81
N GLN A 321 8.88 -1.52 -6.72
CA GLN A 321 7.78 -1.70 -7.67
C GLN A 321 6.43 -1.90 -6.94
N GLY A 322 6.43 -2.54 -5.77
CA GLY A 322 5.21 -2.76 -4.99
C GLY A 322 4.52 -1.47 -4.51
N ARG A 323 5.28 -0.38 -4.34
CA ARG A 323 4.72 0.95 -4.03
C ARG A 323 3.82 1.48 -5.15
N TYR A 324 4.10 1.12 -6.40
CA TYR A 324 3.41 1.63 -7.59
C TYR A 324 2.39 0.65 -8.18
N GLY A 325 2.28 -0.56 -7.61
CA GLY A 325 1.32 -1.58 -8.05
C GLY A 325 -0.14 -1.09 -8.08
N THR A 326 -0.48 -0.10 -7.26
CA THR A 326 -1.80 0.55 -7.25
C THR A 326 -2.18 1.20 -8.58
N LEU A 327 -1.23 1.85 -9.25
CA LEU A 327 -1.44 2.45 -10.56
C LEU A 327 -1.44 1.36 -11.64
N ALA A 328 -0.54 0.38 -11.56
CA ALA A 328 -0.55 -0.77 -12.46
C ALA A 328 -1.93 -1.46 -12.44
N ALA A 329 -2.52 -1.69 -11.26
CA ALA A 329 -3.86 -2.24 -11.11
C ALA A 329 -4.92 -1.43 -11.88
N LEU A 330 -4.87 -0.09 -11.83
CA LEU A 330 -5.77 0.78 -12.59
C LEU A 330 -5.49 0.75 -14.10
N VAL A 331 -4.23 0.62 -14.53
CA VAL A 331 -3.86 0.41 -15.95
C VAL A 331 -4.50 -0.89 -16.46
N TRP A 332 -4.26 -2.01 -15.76
CA TRP A 332 -4.79 -3.32 -16.13
C TRP A 332 -6.31 -3.35 -16.13
N PHE A 333 -6.96 -2.73 -15.14
CA PHE A 333 -8.42 -2.66 -15.09
C PHE A 333 -9.00 -1.80 -16.23
N GLY A 334 -8.42 -0.62 -16.49
CA GLY A 334 -8.81 0.24 -17.61
C GLY A 334 -8.62 -0.46 -18.95
N TRP A 335 -7.49 -1.15 -19.14
CA TRP A 335 -7.19 -1.97 -20.31
C TRP A 335 -8.22 -3.10 -20.51
N ALA A 336 -8.52 -3.87 -19.45
CA ALA A 336 -9.47 -4.98 -19.51
C ALA A 336 -10.88 -4.50 -19.90
N MET A 337 -11.32 -3.37 -19.33
CA MET A 337 -12.60 -2.77 -19.70
C MET A 337 -12.62 -2.29 -21.17
N MET A 338 -11.55 -1.64 -21.63
CA MET A 338 -11.43 -1.26 -23.05
C MET A 338 -11.47 -2.49 -23.97
N LEU A 339 -10.79 -3.58 -23.62
CA LEU A 339 -10.81 -4.83 -24.39
C LEU A 339 -12.24 -5.38 -24.52
N ILE A 340 -13.02 -5.40 -23.43
CA ILE A 340 -14.42 -5.83 -23.44
C ILE A 340 -15.27 -4.93 -24.35
N HIS A 341 -15.12 -3.61 -24.25
CA HIS A 341 -15.85 -2.67 -25.08
C HIS A 341 -15.53 -2.84 -26.57
N ALA A 342 -14.24 -3.03 -26.91
CA ALA A 342 -13.82 -3.24 -28.28
C ALA A 342 -14.32 -4.58 -28.84
N ALA A 343 -14.25 -5.65 -28.04
CA ALA A 343 -14.79 -6.96 -28.42
C ALA A 343 -16.30 -6.87 -28.69
N ARG A 344 -17.05 -6.16 -27.84
CA ARG A 344 -18.50 -5.99 -28.01
C ARG A 344 -18.87 -5.17 -29.23
N ASP A 345 -18.18 -4.06 -29.51
CA ASP A 345 -18.38 -3.28 -30.72
C ASP A 345 -18.07 -4.10 -31.98
N LEU A 346 -17.03 -4.94 -31.94
CA LEU A 346 -16.71 -5.84 -33.05
C LEU A 346 -17.80 -6.90 -33.25
N MET A 347 -18.22 -7.58 -32.17
CA MET A 347 -19.27 -8.60 -32.22
C MET A 347 -20.62 -8.05 -32.67
N ALA A 348 -20.97 -6.82 -32.28
CA ALA A 348 -22.20 -6.16 -32.71
C ALA A 348 -22.25 -5.88 -34.23
N ARG A 349 -21.10 -5.94 -34.92
CA ARG A 349 -20.98 -5.73 -36.36
C ARG A 349 -20.83 -7.02 -37.15
N THR A 350 -20.51 -8.12 -36.49
CA THR A 350 -20.37 -9.43 -37.12
C THR A 350 -21.75 -10.08 -37.27
N ASP A 351 -21.95 -10.84 -38.34
CA ASP A 351 -23.17 -11.61 -38.57
C ASP A 351 -23.40 -12.57 -37.38
N PRO A 352 -24.61 -12.63 -36.76
CA PRO A 352 -24.94 -13.60 -35.72
C PRO A 352 -24.66 -15.07 -36.10
N GLY A 353 -24.63 -15.39 -37.39
CA GLY A 353 -24.27 -16.73 -37.90
C GLY A 353 -22.77 -17.04 -37.87
N ASP A 354 -21.91 -16.03 -37.67
CA ASP A 354 -20.46 -16.18 -37.70
C ASP A 354 -19.98 -16.96 -36.45
N PRO A 355 -19.13 -18.00 -36.63
CA PRO A 355 -18.53 -18.72 -35.51
C PRO A 355 -17.80 -17.80 -34.51
N LEU A 356 -17.27 -16.66 -34.94
CA LEU A 356 -16.61 -15.68 -34.05
C LEU A 356 -17.56 -15.12 -32.98
N VAL A 357 -18.85 -14.94 -33.30
CA VAL A 357 -19.86 -14.50 -32.32
C VAL A 357 -20.14 -15.60 -31.28
N ARG A 358 -20.01 -16.88 -31.64
CA ARG A 358 -20.13 -17.99 -30.68
C ARG A 358 -18.93 -18.06 -29.73
N LEU A 359 -17.76 -17.63 -30.21
CA LEU A 359 -16.54 -17.48 -29.41
C LEU A 359 -16.55 -16.21 -28.56
N ALA A 360 -17.64 -15.42 -28.60
CA ALA A 360 -17.80 -14.21 -27.83
C ALA A 360 -17.28 -14.31 -26.40
N PRO A 361 -17.68 -15.28 -25.55
CA PRO A 361 -17.24 -15.29 -24.15
C PRO A 361 -15.73 -15.48 -23.95
N LEU A 362 -14.98 -15.96 -24.96
CA LEU A 362 -13.55 -16.23 -24.85
C LEU A 362 -12.70 -14.97 -24.62
N HIS A 363 -13.18 -13.77 -24.95
CA HIS A 363 -12.46 -12.54 -24.62
C HIS A 363 -12.32 -12.30 -23.11
N LEU A 364 -13.18 -12.94 -22.29
CA LEU A 364 -13.10 -12.88 -20.83
C LEU A 364 -12.03 -13.82 -20.27
N LEU A 365 -11.65 -14.88 -21.01
CA LEU A 365 -10.72 -15.90 -20.51
C LEU A 365 -9.32 -15.35 -20.20
N PRO A 366 -8.71 -14.50 -21.05
CA PRO A 366 -7.46 -13.82 -20.69
C PRO A 366 -7.59 -12.99 -19.41
N ILE A 367 -8.70 -12.24 -19.26
CA ILE A 367 -8.93 -11.38 -18.09
C ILE A 367 -9.04 -12.23 -16.82
N VAL A 368 -9.80 -13.32 -16.87
CA VAL A 368 -9.93 -14.25 -15.74
C VAL A 368 -8.58 -14.88 -15.39
N ALA A 369 -7.83 -15.36 -16.39
CA ALA A 369 -6.51 -15.97 -16.18
C ALA A 369 -5.54 -14.99 -15.53
N ILE A 370 -5.49 -13.75 -16.02
CA ILE A 370 -4.66 -12.67 -15.46
C ILE A 370 -5.14 -12.33 -14.04
N ALA A 371 -6.44 -12.17 -13.80
CA ALA A 371 -6.98 -11.89 -12.47
C ALA A 371 -6.68 -12.97 -11.43
N ILE A 372 -6.67 -14.25 -11.84
CA ILE A 372 -6.25 -15.36 -10.98
C ILE A 372 -4.74 -15.29 -10.73
N ALA A 373 -3.92 -15.13 -11.77
CA ALA A 373 -2.47 -15.05 -11.63
C ALA A 373 -2.05 -13.90 -10.70
N VAL A 374 -2.64 -12.71 -10.89
CA VAL A 374 -2.42 -11.54 -10.03
C VAL A 374 -2.89 -11.82 -8.60
N GLY A 375 -4.16 -12.24 -8.42
CA GLY A 375 -4.77 -12.35 -7.10
C GLY A 375 -4.19 -13.45 -6.20
N PHE A 376 -3.47 -14.42 -6.77
CA PHE A 376 -2.84 -15.52 -6.04
C PHE A 376 -1.31 -15.54 -6.09
N GLY A 377 -0.68 -14.61 -6.82
CA GLY A 377 0.78 -14.47 -6.89
C GLY A 377 1.39 -13.62 -5.77
N GLY A 378 2.63 -13.13 -5.98
CA GLY A 378 3.28 -12.09 -5.17
C GLY A 378 3.83 -12.57 -3.82
N GLY A 379 4.55 -13.70 -3.80
CA GLY A 379 5.21 -14.19 -2.58
C GLY A 379 6.41 -13.33 -2.17
N GLU A 380 7.23 -12.92 -3.13
CA GLU A 380 8.47 -12.18 -2.89
C GLU A 380 8.22 -10.82 -2.22
N GLU A 381 7.21 -10.07 -2.65
CA GLU A 381 6.87 -8.79 -2.02
C GLU A 381 6.34 -8.95 -0.58
N LEU A 382 5.70 -10.09 -0.28
CA LEU A 382 5.25 -10.39 1.08
C LEU A 382 6.44 -10.72 1.99
N ASP A 383 7.43 -11.45 1.48
CA ASP A 383 8.64 -11.79 2.22
C ASP A 383 9.46 -10.52 2.52
N GLU A 384 9.59 -9.60 1.54
CA GLU A 384 10.19 -8.28 1.76
C GLU A 384 9.46 -7.48 2.86
N MET A 385 8.13 -7.59 2.95
CA MET A 385 7.38 -6.90 4.01
C MET A 385 7.62 -7.50 5.39
N ARG A 386 7.85 -8.82 5.49
CA ARG A 386 8.23 -9.47 6.76
C ARG A 386 9.62 -9.04 7.21
N GLU A 387 10.57 -8.94 6.30
CA GLU A 387 11.91 -8.40 6.62
C GLU A 387 11.81 -6.96 7.12
N ALA A 388 10.97 -6.15 6.46
CA ALA A 388 10.71 -4.78 6.89
C ALA A 388 10.01 -4.70 8.25
N GLU A 389 9.22 -5.70 8.63
CA GLU A 389 8.59 -5.83 9.95
C GLU A 389 9.64 -5.98 11.04
N ALA A 390 10.59 -6.89 10.88
CA ALA A 390 11.69 -7.09 11.83
C ALA A 390 12.46 -5.78 12.07
N ALA A 391 12.77 -5.04 10.99
CA ALA A 391 13.40 -3.73 11.10
C ALA A 391 12.55 -2.70 11.88
N GLN A 392 11.21 -2.73 11.74
CA GLN A 392 10.34 -1.86 12.52
C GLN A 392 10.25 -2.27 13.99
N SER A 393 10.18 -3.56 14.31
CA SER A 393 10.18 -4.03 15.69
C SER A 393 11.45 -3.57 16.44
N ARG A 394 12.60 -3.58 15.77
CA ARG A 394 13.85 -3.01 16.33
C ARG A 394 13.75 -1.51 16.60
N LEU A 395 13.17 -0.75 15.67
CA LEU A 395 12.95 0.69 15.85
C LEU A 395 11.94 0.96 16.98
N GLU A 396 10.95 0.09 17.14
CA GLU A 396 9.97 0.17 18.19
C GLU A 396 10.61 0.11 19.58
N ILE A 397 11.47 -0.90 19.79
CA ILE A 397 12.25 -1.05 21.02
C ILE A 397 13.11 0.20 21.24
N ALA A 398 13.79 0.68 20.19
CA ALA A 398 14.60 1.90 20.27
C ALA A 398 13.81 3.13 20.74
N LEU A 399 12.60 3.31 20.20
CA LEU A 399 11.71 4.40 20.57
C LEU A 399 11.24 4.29 22.01
N ARG A 400 10.81 3.08 22.40
CA ARG A 400 10.30 2.79 23.74
C ARG A 400 11.34 3.06 24.84
N PHE A 401 12.59 2.71 24.59
CA PHE A 401 13.70 2.84 25.56
C PHE A 401 14.56 4.11 25.36
N GLY A 402 14.19 4.98 24.42
CA GLY A 402 14.81 6.30 24.26
C GLY A 402 16.21 6.29 23.63
N PHE A 403 16.52 5.31 22.78
CA PHE A 403 17.78 5.22 22.03
C PHE A 403 17.57 5.17 20.51
N SER A 404 16.46 5.74 20.02
CA SER A 404 16.16 5.84 18.58
C SER A 404 16.99 6.90 17.85
N GLU A 405 17.66 7.81 18.56
CA GLU A 405 18.42 8.91 17.94
C GLU A 405 19.52 8.37 17.03
N GLY A 406 19.59 8.88 15.80
CA GLY A 406 20.60 8.47 14.82
C GLY A 406 20.30 7.15 14.12
N ARG A 407 19.30 6.36 14.56
CA ARG A 407 18.92 5.13 13.84
C ARG A 407 18.36 5.46 12.48
N GLN A 408 18.73 4.63 11.51
CA GLN A 408 18.10 4.67 10.21
C GLN A 408 16.72 4.01 10.30
N SER A 409 15.71 4.67 9.75
CA SER A 409 14.44 4.05 9.40
C SER A 409 14.67 2.95 8.35
N ALA A 410 13.64 2.17 8.01
CA ALA A 410 13.72 1.11 7.00
C ALA A 410 14.16 1.57 5.58
N PHE A 411 14.37 2.87 5.36
CA PHE A 411 14.81 3.46 4.08
C PHE A 411 16.18 4.11 4.17
N GLY A 412 16.91 3.91 5.27
CA GLY A 412 18.23 4.50 5.46
C GLY A 412 18.22 5.96 5.95
N GLU A 413 17.05 6.60 6.02
CA GLU A 413 16.92 7.97 6.53
C GLU A 413 16.98 7.98 8.06
N THR A 414 17.72 8.92 8.64
CA THR A 414 17.81 9.10 10.08
C THR A 414 16.44 9.41 10.67
N PHE A 415 16.04 8.63 11.67
CA PHE A 415 14.80 8.81 12.40
C PHE A 415 14.82 10.17 13.11
N PRO A 416 13.78 11.01 12.93
CA PRO A 416 13.71 12.32 13.59
C PRO A 416 13.55 12.16 15.11
N ASP A 417 14.06 13.11 15.89
CA ASP A 417 13.89 13.10 17.35
C ASP A 417 12.42 13.39 17.74
N LEU A 418 11.64 12.31 17.83
CA LEU A 418 10.19 12.33 18.06
C LEU A 418 9.76 11.65 19.36
N GLY A 419 10.64 10.87 20.00
CA GLY A 419 10.27 10.02 21.15
C GLY A 419 9.43 10.74 22.20
N PRO A 420 9.92 11.84 22.81
CA PRO A 420 9.17 12.58 23.83
C PRO A 420 7.84 13.17 23.33
N ARG A 421 7.76 13.60 22.07
CA ARG A 421 6.53 14.14 21.48
C ARG A 421 5.49 13.04 21.25
N LEU A 422 5.92 11.89 20.75
CA LEU A 422 5.07 10.72 20.54
C LEU A 422 4.52 10.17 21.86
N ASP A 423 5.36 10.11 22.90
CA ASP A 423 4.94 9.72 24.25
C ASP A 423 3.88 10.69 24.80
N SER A 424 4.10 11.99 24.67
CA SER A 424 3.17 13.02 25.18
C SER A 424 1.75 12.96 24.58
N ILE A 425 1.60 12.39 23.39
CA ILE A 425 0.31 12.21 22.71
C ILE A 425 -0.22 10.77 22.80
N GLY A 426 0.47 9.89 23.53
CA GLY A 426 0.13 8.48 23.63
C GLY A 426 0.14 7.78 22.27
N HIS A 427 1.13 8.08 21.42
CA HIS A 427 1.34 7.36 20.17
C HIS A 427 2.04 6.02 20.44
N TYR A 428 1.73 4.98 19.69
CA TYR A 428 2.47 3.72 19.74
C TYR A 428 3.98 3.94 19.42
N PRO A 429 4.94 3.36 20.16
CA PRO A 429 4.80 2.28 21.16
C PRO A 429 4.67 2.75 22.61
N PHE A 430 4.27 4.00 22.87
CA PHE A 430 4.13 4.52 24.23
C PHE A 430 2.83 4.09 24.94
N THR A 431 2.06 3.19 24.33
CA THR A 431 0.75 2.70 24.81
C THR A 431 0.80 1.26 25.26
N ASP A 432 -0.12 0.87 26.16
CA ASP A 432 -0.20 -0.50 26.73
C ASP A 432 -0.75 -1.57 25.76
N THR A 433 -1.15 -1.20 24.54
CA THR A 433 -1.95 -2.08 23.66
C THR A 433 -1.18 -3.25 23.07
N ARG A 434 0.15 -3.21 23.09
CA ARG A 434 1.07 -4.32 22.74
C ARG A 434 2.48 -3.85 23.03
N SER A 435 3.28 -4.63 23.77
CA SER A 435 4.67 -4.24 23.99
C SER A 435 5.57 -5.47 24.14
N PHE A 436 6.65 -5.48 23.37
CA PHE A 436 7.68 -6.55 23.37
C PHE A 436 8.44 -6.67 24.71
N ASP A 437 8.12 -5.82 25.67
CA ASP A 437 8.71 -5.72 27.00
C ASP A 437 7.76 -6.19 28.11
N CYS A 438 6.63 -6.84 27.78
CA CYS A 438 5.57 -7.21 28.73
C CYS A 438 5.02 -6.02 29.58
N GLY A 439 5.13 -4.80 29.08
CA GLY A 439 4.72 -3.57 29.77
C GLY A 439 5.73 -3.11 30.83
N LEU A 440 6.93 -3.66 30.82
CA LEU A 440 7.94 -3.46 31.86
C LEU A 440 8.97 -2.37 31.55
N ALA A 441 8.93 -1.67 30.41
CA ALA A 441 9.92 -0.63 30.10
C ALA A 441 10.10 0.39 31.24
N GLY A 442 11.34 0.59 31.66
CA GLY A 442 11.72 1.52 32.74
C GLY A 442 11.25 1.10 34.14
N SER A 443 10.58 -0.05 34.27
CA SER A 443 10.21 -0.61 35.57
C SER A 443 11.38 -1.37 36.19
N THR A 444 11.36 -1.52 37.52
CA THR A 444 12.29 -2.41 38.22
C THR A 444 11.71 -3.81 38.26
N LEU A 445 12.38 -4.76 37.61
CA LEU A 445 11.99 -6.16 37.64
C LEU A 445 12.70 -6.85 38.82
N VAL A 446 11.95 -7.55 39.66
CA VAL A 446 12.54 -8.37 40.73
C VAL A 446 12.63 -9.81 40.22
N PRO A 447 13.83 -10.31 39.91
CA PRO A 447 13.97 -11.64 39.33
C PRO A 447 13.68 -12.70 40.38
N ASP A 448 13.01 -13.78 39.98
CA ASP A 448 12.72 -14.88 40.89
C ASP A 448 14.02 -15.52 41.39
N SER A 449 14.06 -15.96 42.65
CA SER A 449 15.28 -16.53 43.24
C SER A 449 15.70 -17.84 42.58
N ASP A 450 14.74 -18.52 41.93
CA ASP A 450 14.85 -19.88 41.44
C ASP A 450 14.62 -19.95 39.92
N MET A 451 15.03 -18.92 39.17
CA MET A 451 14.88 -18.91 37.70
C MET A 451 15.67 -20.05 37.06
N GLU A 452 15.02 -20.78 36.16
CA GLU A 452 15.68 -21.77 35.32
C GLU A 452 16.40 -21.10 34.16
N SER A 453 17.56 -21.65 33.80
CA SER A 453 18.29 -21.26 32.59
C SER A 453 17.75 -22.00 31.39
N ILE A 454 17.21 -21.29 30.41
CA ILE A 454 16.54 -21.89 29.23
C ILE A 454 17.32 -21.73 27.92
N GLY A 455 18.46 -21.04 27.95
CA GLY A 455 19.28 -20.83 26.77
C GLY A 455 20.48 -19.91 27.00
N VAL A 456 21.05 -19.45 25.90
CA VAL A 456 22.28 -18.66 25.87
C VAL A 456 22.01 -17.31 25.21
N ALA A 457 22.63 -16.28 25.75
CA ALA A 457 22.69 -14.96 25.15
C ALA A 457 24.12 -14.59 24.82
N VAL A 458 24.40 -14.17 23.59
CA VAL A 458 25.72 -13.73 23.13
C VAL A 458 25.75 -12.21 23.09
N GLY A 459 26.62 -11.58 23.89
CA GLY A 459 26.73 -10.12 24.01
C GLY A 459 27.25 -9.67 25.38
N PRO A 460 27.20 -8.36 25.72
CA PRO A 460 26.75 -7.24 24.89
C PRO A 460 27.75 -6.89 23.78
N VAL A 461 27.26 -6.57 22.58
CA VAL A 461 28.07 -5.99 21.50
C VAL A 461 27.63 -4.54 21.29
N PRO A 462 28.53 -3.54 21.30
CA PRO A 462 28.18 -2.18 20.92
C PRO A 462 27.57 -2.16 19.51
N SER A 463 26.37 -1.62 19.38
CA SER A 463 25.68 -1.62 18.11
C SER A 463 26.40 -0.70 17.12
N THR A 464 26.63 -1.20 15.90
CA THR A 464 27.12 -0.35 14.80
C THR A 464 26.01 0.54 14.22
N ARG A 465 24.75 0.30 14.62
CA ARG A 465 23.56 0.94 14.06
C ARG A 465 23.10 2.18 14.82
N ALA A 466 23.45 2.32 16.10
CA ALA A 466 23.03 3.43 16.93
C ALA A 466 24.03 3.72 18.06
N PRO A 467 24.25 4.99 18.43
CA PRO A 467 24.99 5.32 19.64
C PRO A 467 24.22 4.87 20.88
N ASN A 468 24.93 4.47 21.93
CA ASN A 468 24.37 4.06 23.23
C ASN A 468 23.41 2.85 23.17
N GLN A 469 23.55 2.01 22.14
CA GLN A 469 22.82 0.76 22.01
C GLN A 469 23.80 -0.41 22.10
N ILE A 470 23.36 -1.47 22.78
CA ILE A 470 24.00 -2.78 22.79
C ILE A 470 23.04 -3.82 22.24
N ASP A 471 23.61 -4.78 21.53
CA ASP A 471 22.90 -5.87 20.87
C ASP A 471 23.28 -7.19 21.55
N PHE A 472 22.31 -8.11 21.64
CA PHE A 472 22.51 -9.50 22.02
C PHE A 472 21.77 -10.42 21.06
N ASP A 473 22.39 -11.54 20.73
CA ASP A 473 21.74 -12.66 20.04
C ASP A 473 21.37 -13.71 21.09
N VAL A 474 20.09 -14.03 21.20
CA VAL A 474 19.56 -14.93 22.22
C VAL A 474 18.98 -16.16 21.56
N THR A 475 19.36 -17.34 22.03
CA THR A 475 18.86 -18.63 21.54
C THR A 475 18.19 -19.37 22.68
N VAL A 476 16.95 -19.82 22.46
CA VAL A 476 16.21 -20.66 23.41
C VAL A 476 16.47 -22.13 23.06
N GLU A 477 17.09 -22.87 23.98
CA GLU A 477 17.44 -24.29 23.80
C GLU A 477 16.30 -25.24 24.24
N GLN A 478 15.35 -24.72 25.02
CA GLN A 478 14.20 -25.47 25.53
C GLN A 478 12.91 -25.16 24.77
N ASP A 479 11.95 -26.09 24.78
CA ASP A 479 10.60 -25.91 24.20
C ASP A 479 9.73 -25.05 25.14
N VAL A 480 10.15 -23.79 25.34
CA VAL A 480 9.47 -22.78 26.16
C VAL A 480 9.01 -21.65 25.25
N GLU A 481 7.69 -21.44 25.21
CA GLU A 481 7.07 -20.32 24.50
C GLU A 481 7.12 -19.06 25.37
N LEU A 482 8.05 -18.16 25.04
CA LEU A 482 8.17 -16.87 25.73
C LEU A 482 7.19 -15.85 25.12
N ASP A 483 6.55 -15.07 25.99
CA ASP A 483 5.72 -13.92 25.60
C ASP A 483 6.59 -12.69 25.33
N CYS A 484 7.65 -12.49 26.12
CA CYS A 484 8.65 -11.46 25.87
C CYS A 484 10.04 -11.82 26.40
N VAL A 485 11.05 -11.08 25.92
CA VAL A 485 12.43 -11.12 26.42
C VAL A 485 12.82 -9.69 26.80
N VAL A 486 13.35 -9.49 27.99
CA VAL A 486 13.75 -8.18 28.51
C VAL A 486 15.21 -8.16 28.95
N VAL A 487 15.84 -6.98 28.88
CA VAL A 487 17.18 -6.75 29.42
C VAL A 487 17.07 -5.90 30.67
N VAL A 488 17.65 -6.37 31.76
CA VAL A 488 17.78 -5.60 33.00
C VAL A 488 19.22 -5.22 33.26
N ASP A 489 19.42 -4.01 33.79
CA ASP A 489 20.74 -3.53 34.19
C ASP A 489 21.09 -3.89 35.64
N ALA A 490 22.21 -3.35 36.13
CA ALA A 490 22.68 -3.58 37.51
C ALA A 490 21.72 -3.06 38.59
N ALA A 491 20.85 -2.09 38.26
CA ALA A 491 19.81 -1.58 39.15
C ALA A 491 18.50 -2.38 39.03
N LEU A 492 18.50 -3.44 38.22
CA LEU A 492 17.32 -4.22 37.84
C LEU A 492 16.26 -3.39 37.10
N GLU A 493 16.64 -2.27 36.51
CA GLU A 493 15.78 -1.50 35.61
C GLU A 493 15.73 -2.22 34.27
N VAL A 494 14.53 -2.36 33.70
CA VAL A 494 14.36 -2.87 32.34
C VAL A 494 14.79 -1.78 31.36
N VAL A 495 15.90 -2.04 30.66
CA VAL A 495 16.60 -1.10 29.75
C VAL A 495 16.57 -1.52 28.29
N GLY A 496 15.93 -2.66 27.98
CA GLY A 496 15.83 -3.20 26.64
C GLY A 496 14.82 -4.34 26.53
N ALA A 497 14.59 -4.77 25.30
CA ALA A 497 13.67 -5.86 24.97
C ALA A 497 14.15 -6.65 23.74
N GLY A 498 13.59 -7.85 23.58
CA GLY A 498 13.83 -8.75 22.47
C GLY A 498 12.70 -8.79 21.46
N VAL A 499 13.07 -8.96 20.19
CA VAL A 499 12.15 -9.35 19.12
C VAL A 499 12.56 -10.74 18.63
N GLN A 500 11.58 -11.63 18.45
CA GLN A 500 11.83 -12.94 17.85
C GLN A 500 12.40 -12.74 16.44
N ASP A 501 13.48 -13.45 16.11
CA ASP A 501 14.05 -13.39 14.76
C ASP A 501 13.12 -14.12 13.79
N LEU A 502 12.44 -13.34 12.95
CA LEU A 502 11.52 -13.85 11.94
C LEU A 502 12.26 -14.36 10.68
N ILE A 503 13.58 -14.16 10.61
CA ILE A 503 14.42 -14.51 9.44
C ILE A 503 15.18 -15.84 9.69
N GLY A 504 14.99 -16.47 10.84
CA GLY A 504 15.55 -17.79 11.13
C GLY A 504 15.24 -18.82 10.04
N ASP A 505 16.21 -19.70 9.77
CA ASP A 505 16.03 -20.80 8.83
C ASP A 505 14.84 -21.65 9.30
N ALA A 506 13.85 -21.90 8.45
CA ALA A 506 12.64 -22.64 8.85
C ALA A 506 12.96 -24.09 9.29
N ASP A 507 14.16 -24.56 8.97
CA ASP A 507 14.72 -25.85 9.36
C ASP A 507 15.46 -25.82 10.70
N ASP A 508 15.65 -24.65 11.32
CA ASP A 508 16.22 -24.51 12.67
C ASP A 508 15.09 -24.58 13.72
N PRO A 509 15.01 -25.64 14.53
CA PRO A 509 14.00 -25.73 15.58
C PRO A 509 14.25 -24.75 16.74
N GLU A 510 15.42 -24.11 16.80
CA GLU A 510 15.75 -23.18 17.87
C GLU A 510 15.07 -21.82 17.65
N THR A 511 14.37 -21.34 18.68
CA THR A 511 13.78 -20.00 18.64
C THR A 511 14.85 -18.99 19.03
N SER A 512 15.19 -18.08 18.13
CA SER A 512 16.12 -16.99 18.39
C SER A 512 15.42 -15.64 18.57
N TYR A 513 16.04 -14.77 19.37
CA TYR A 513 15.62 -13.39 19.61
C TYR A 513 16.81 -12.46 19.39
N GLU A 514 16.57 -11.36 18.68
CA GLU A 514 17.48 -10.22 18.67
C GLU A 514 17.07 -9.26 19.77
N VAL A 515 17.97 -9.02 20.71
CA VAL A 515 17.70 -8.22 21.91
C VAL A 515 18.49 -6.92 21.86
N LEU A 516 17.80 -5.81 22.09
CA LEU A 516 18.36 -4.47 22.01
C LEU A 516 18.17 -3.78 23.35
N ALA A 517 19.23 -3.13 23.86
CA ALA A 517 19.16 -2.38 25.10
C ALA A 517 19.94 -1.07 25.04
N ARG A 518 19.55 -0.14 25.92
CA ARG A 518 20.31 1.08 26.21
C ARG A 518 21.61 0.69 26.94
N ASP A 519 22.73 1.23 26.49
CA ASP A 519 24.02 1.04 27.16
C ASP A 519 24.08 1.84 28.47
N THR A 520 24.02 1.15 29.61
CA THR A 520 24.12 1.72 30.96
C THR A 520 25.45 1.40 31.66
N ALA A 521 26.44 0.87 30.93
CA ALA A 521 27.78 0.54 31.44
C ALA A 521 27.81 -0.44 32.64
N GLY A 522 26.82 -1.34 32.75
CA GLY A 522 26.71 -2.32 33.84
C GLY A 522 26.69 -3.78 33.36
N PRO A 523 26.77 -4.76 34.26
CA PRO A 523 26.37 -6.13 33.93
C PRO A 523 24.89 -6.14 33.53
N TYR A 524 24.58 -6.87 32.47
CA TYR A 524 23.22 -7.07 31.98
C TYR A 524 22.74 -8.47 32.31
N ARG A 525 21.46 -8.62 32.63
CA ARG A 525 20.79 -9.92 32.68
C ARG A 525 19.68 -9.93 31.65
N ILE A 526 19.50 -11.06 31.00
CA ILE A 526 18.44 -11.25 30.00
C ILE A 526 17.44 -12.22 30.61
N ILE A 527 16.18 -11.79 30.64
CA ILE A 527 15.09 -12.51 31.29
C ILE A 527 14.00 -12.74 30.25
N GLY A 528 13.63 -14.01 30.07
CA GLY A 528 12.45 -14.42 29.31
C GLY A 528 11.24 -14.52 30.23
N ILE A 529 10.07 -14.10 29.76
CA ILE A 529 8.81 -14.17 30.50
C ILE A 529 7.80 -14.93 29.64
N ASP A 530 7.17 -15.97 30.18
CA ASP A 530 6.13 -16.74 29.48
C ASP A 530 4.71 -16.17 29.69
N GLN A 531 3.71 -16.79 29.06
CA GLN A 531 2.30 -16.40 29.19
C GLN A 531 1.73 -16.53 30.62
N SER A 532 2.38 -17.31 31.49
CA SER A 532 1.99 -17.45 32.90
C SER A 532 2.64 -16.39 33.80
N GLY A 533 3.59 -15.62 33.26
CA GLY A 533 4.43 -14.67 33.99
C GLY A 533 5.64 -15.32 34.66
N ALA A 534 5.96 -16.57 34.36
CA ALA A 534 7.16 -17.23 34.87
C ALA A 534 8.40 -16.62 34.23
N GLN A 535 9.43 -16.39 35.06
CA GLN A 535 10.68 -15.77 34.63
C GLN A 535 11.77 -16.84 34.40
N TYR A 536 12.51 -16.67 33.32
CA TYR A 536 13.61 -17.54 32.92
C TYR A 536 14.85 -16.70 32.65
N GLU A 537 16.03 -17.21 33.00
CA GLU A 537 17.29 -16.49 32.78
C GLU A 537 18.04 -17.06 31.57
N PHE A 538 18.76 -16.20 30.86
CA PHE A 538 19.69 -16.62 29.81
C PHE A 538 21.13 -16.49 30.31
N VAL A 539 21.97 -17.45 29.97
CA VAL A 539 23.40 -17.38 30.28
C VAL A 539 24.06 -16.40 29.33
N VAL A 540 24.42 -15.22 29.84
CA VAL A 540 25.12 -14.21 29.05
C VAL A 540 26.59 -14.60 28.87
N THR A 541 26.97 -14.82 27.62
CA THR A 541 28.33 -15.17 27.21
C THR A 541 28.92 -13.99 26.45
N ALA A 542 30.05 -13.47 26.93
CA ALA A 542 30.77 -12.41 26.23
C ALA A 542 31.20 -12.92 24.84
N THR A 543 31.11 -12.07 23.83
CA THR A 543 31.66 -12.37 22.51
C THR A 543 33.16 -12.66 22.64
N GLY A 544 33.56 -13.88 22.27
CA GLY A 544 34.97 -14.23 22.19
C GLY A 544 35.59 -13.43 21.05
N ASN A 545 36.42 -12.44 21.37
CA ASN A 545 37.27 -11.75 20.39
C ASN A 545 38.28 -12.70 19.75
#